data_AF-A0A4S4M5P4-F1
#
_entry.id   AF-A0A4S4M5P4-F1
#
_cell.length_a   1.000
_cell.length_b   1.000
_cell.length_c   1.000
_cell.angle_alpha   90.00
_cell.angle_beta   90.00
_cell.angle_gamma   90.00
#
_symmetry.space_group_name_H-M   'P 1'
#
loop_
_entity.id
_entity.type
_entity.pdbx_description
1 polymer ?
#
loop_
_entity_poly.entity_id
_entity_poly.type
_entity_poly.pdbx_seq_one_letter_code
_entity_poly.pdbx_strand_id
1 'polypeptide(L)'
;MEYDRKSAVSSFYGGRRSNVDVLNADFPSPDPQQERMRTDSASSFYNPNGPSRASAEMLGRPTAGYNSGSYYTAGRPEPVKGAYDEEAAGLKDDGFDIYADFNNSGPRYSTAFGQDTGYRPVNSPTPKLVQDDRGSGPVEMVTVPTLGPEWKTSELRELTGKITKEERRERAAQKWKEWRRGERGLCGRYFTKKFLAWFMFALCVAIGIVLAFTVPRVPGFNINEDTPLVQATPPFNNSIPLIFSSAPANFSFPAFADLQLDTSSSFLPTSIHNVHGTVFDLQTGMLVGTGDSGHFTVPAKSFPKVQLPLNFTYVATNSSDQTWINWHSACQNKGLFTNGIRPGLQFRLVLSIVINGLIGHHPAGTQVTNAPCPFELALNAP
;
A
#
# COMPACT_ATOMS: atom_id res chain seq x y z
N MET A 1 -15.60 -59.55 -20.37
CA MET A 1 -16.96 -59.09 -20.70
C MET A 1 -17.25 -57.87 -19.84
N GLU A 2 -17.63 -56.80 -20.54
CA GLU A 2 -18.04 -55.44 -20.15
C GLU A 2 -18.85 -55.37 -18.82
N TYR A 3 -18.84 -54.31 -18.01
CA TYR A 3 -19.11 -52.91 -18.39
C TYR A 3 -18.48 -51.87 -17.46
N ASP A 4 -18.02 -50.82 -18.13
CA ASP A 4 -17.70 -49.47 -17.69
C ASP A 4 -18.95 -48.77 -17.11
N ARG A 5 -18.83 -48.15 -15.91
CA ARG A 5 -19.79 -47.14 -15.43
C ARG A 5 -19.03 -45.94 -14.88
N LYS A 6 -18.84 -44.99 -15.78
CA LYS A 6 -18.54 -43.58 -15.51
C LYS A 6 -19.72 -42.88 -14.82
N SER A 7 -19.36 -41.74 -14.21
CA SER A 7 -20.16 -40.55 -13.90
C SER A 7 -21.18 -40.59 -12.77
N ALA A 8 -20.80 -39.97 -11.64
CA ALA A 8 -21.69 -39.07 -10.89
C ALA A 8 -20.89 -37.83 -10.48
N VAL A 9 -20.95 -36.82 -11.34
CA VAL A 9 -20.65 -35.42 -11.01
C VAL A 9 -21.98 -34.77 -10.65
N SER A 10 -22.16 -34.41 -9.38
CA SER A 10 -22.94 -33.28 -8.84
C SER A 10 -22.92 -33.47 -7.30
N SER A 11 -22.77 -32.46 -6.46
CA SER A 11 -23.54 -31.23 -6.41
C SER A 11 -22.77 -30.13 -5.68
N PHE A 12 -22.60 -29.02 -6.40
CA PHE A 12 -22.45 -27.68 -5.86
C PHE A 12 -23.58 -27.39 -4.83
N TYR A 13 -23.24 -26.70 -3.74
CA TYR A 13 -24.09 -26.20 -2.64
C TYR A 13 -24.56 -27.22 -1.57
N GLY A 14 -23.63 -27.61 -0.69
CA GLY A 14 -23.93 -28.14 0.64
C GLY A 14 -23.58 -27.11 1.72
N GLY A 15 -24.59 -26.53 2.33
CA GLY A 15 -24.49 -25.42 3.28
C GLY A 15 -23.74 -25.74 4.58
N ARG A 16 -23.21 -24.66 5.17
CA ARG A 16 -22.53 -24.62 6.48
C ARG A 16 -23.42 -25.25 7.57
N ARG A 17 -22.90 -26.26 8.26
CA ARG A 17 -23.38 -26.67 9.59
C ARG A 17 -22.49 -25.99 10.63
N SER A 18 -23.05 -25.00 11.33
CA SER A 18 -22.48 -24.45 12.57
C SER A 18 -23.15 -25.15 13.74
N ASN A 19 -22.50 -26.17 14.31
CA ASN A 19 -22.84 -26.69 15.63
C ASN A 19 -22.02 -25.90 16.65
N VAL A 20 -22.64 -24.89 17.24
CA VAL A 20 -22.21 -24.26 18.49
C VAL A 20 -22.99 -24.97 19.58
N ASP A 21 -22.30 -25.87 20.29
CA ASP A 21 -22.77 -26.46 21.53
C ASP A 21 -22.19 -25.62 22.68
N VAL A 22 -23.00 -24.67 23.15
CA VAL A 22 -22.71 -23.81 24.29
C VAL A 22 -23.95 -23.80 25.19
N LEU A 23 -23.92 -24.73 26.14
CA LEU A 23 -24.40 -24.63 27.52
C LEU A 23 -25.88 -24.30 27.78
N ASN A 24 -26.56 -25.34 28.28
CA ASN A 24 -27.39 -25.30 29.49
C ASN A 24 -27.13 -24.07 30.38
N ALA A 25 -28.08 -23.14 30.38
CA ALA A 25 -28.32 -22.24 31.50
C ALA A 25 -29.80 -21.79 31.44
N ASP A 26 -30.60 -22.33 32.37
CA ASP A 26 -31.97 -21.90 32.64
C ASP A 26 -32.00 -20.42 33.05
N PHE A 27 -32.72 -19.59 32.31
CA PHE A 27 -33.15 -18.27 32.75
C PHE A 27 -34.61 -18.01 32.35
N PRO A 28 -35.41 -17.39 33.23
CA PRO A 28 -36.85 -17.21 33.02
C PRO A 28 -37.16 -16.16 31.94
N SER A 29 -38.24 -16.40 31.22
CA SER A 29 -38.73 -15.66 30.05
C SER A 29 -39.15 -14.21 30.37
N PRO A 30 -38.69 -13.21 29.59
CA PRO A 30 -39.35 -11.91 29.50
C PRO A 30 -40.25 -11.82 28.25
N ASP A 31 -41.34 -11.05 28.39
CA ASP A 31 -42.43 -10.81 27.44
C ASP A 31 -42.02 -10.44 25.98
N PRO A 32 -42.92 -10.65 24.99
CA PRO A 32 -42.60 -10.48 23.57
C PRO A 32 -42.85 -9.04 23.12
N GLN A 33 -41.83 -8.17 23.15
CA GLN A 33 -41.91 -6.90 22.42
C GLN A 33 -40.58 -6.48 21.77
N GLN A 34 -40.70 -6.20 20.47
CA GLN A 34 -39.81 -5.43 19.59
C GLN A 34 -38.52 -6.11 19.10
N GLU A 35 -38.64 -6.75 17.93
CA GLU A 35 -37.55 -7.03 16.99
C GLU A 35 -36.74 -5.75 16.69
N ARG A 36 -35.53 -5.66 17.24
CA ARG A 36 -34.52 -4.71 16.73
C ARG A 36 -33.91 -5.32 15.47
N MET A 37 -34.28 -4.74 14.32
CA MET A 37 -33.66 -5.01 13.02
C MET A 37 -32.13 -4.89 13.12
N ARG A 38 -31.45 -5.96 12.70
CA ARG A 38 -30.01 -6.07 12.54
C ARG A 38 -29.59 -5.25 11.30
N THR A 39 -28.90 -4.14 11.52
CA THR A 39 -28.41 -3.27 10.46
C THR A 39 -27.14 -3.87 9.85
N ASP A 40 -27.30 -4.76 8.87
CA ASP A 40 -26.18 -5.23 8.05
C ASP A 40 -25.96 -4.26 6.88
N SER A 41 -24.70 -3.89 6.67
CA SER A 41 -24.20 -2.93 5.66
C SER A 41 -24.35 -3.42 4.22
N ALA A 42 -25.60 -3.56 3.76
CA ALA A 42 -25.94 -3.83 2.36
C ALA A 42 -26.29 -2.52 1.64
N SER A 43 -25.64 -2.30 0.50
CA SER A 43 -25.81 -1.15 -0.39
C SER A 43 -27.28 -0.93 -0.78
N SER A 44 -27.80 0.26 -0.47
CA SER A 44 -29.21 0.66 -0.64
C SER A 44 -29.68 0.85 -2.08
N PHE A 45 -28.87 0.45 -3.07
CA PHE A 45 -29.18 0.70 -4.48
C PHE A 45 -30.10 -0.34 -5.13
N TYR A 46 -30.25 -1.53 -4.56
CA TYR A 46 -31.08 -2.59 -5.14
C TYR A 46 -31.82 -3.39 -4.07
N ASN A 47 -32.85 -2.79 -3.46
CA ASN A 47 -33.85 -3.57 -2.70
C ASN A 47 -35.14 -3.66 -3.53
N PRO A 48 -35.39 -4.78 -4.25
CA PRO A 48 -36.58 -4.94 -5.10
C PRO A 48 -37.88 -5.12 -4.29
N ASN A 49 -37.80 -5.27 -2.96
CA ASN A 49 -38.96 -5.43 -2.06
C ASN A 49 -39.15 -4.23 -1.11
N GLY A 50 -38.51 -3.09 -1.38
CA GLY A 50 -38.70 -1.87 -0.58
C GLY A 50 -40.11 -1.27 -0.79
N PRO A 51 -40.78 -0.78 0.27
CA PRO A 51 -42.10 -0.17 0.15
C PRO A 51 -42.06 0.99 -0.85
N SER A 52 -43.04 1.02 -1.74
CA SER A 52 -43.18 2.02 -2.79
C SER A 52 -43.23 3.44 -2.18
N ARG A 53 -42.58 4.39 -2.86
CA ARG A 53 -42.38 5.80 -2.43
C ARG A 53 -43.64 6.58 -2.04
N ALA A 54 -44.83 6.01 -2.19
CA ALA A 54 -46.10 6.62 -1.80
C ALA A 54 -46.39 6.55 -0.29
N SER A 55 -45.70 5.70 0.49
CA SER A 55 -45.98 5.53 1.92
C SER A 55 -44.99 6.21 2.87
N ALA A 56 -43.96 6.90 2.34
CA ALA A 56 -42.95 7.58 3.14
C ALA A 56 -43.35 9.00 3.59
N GLU A 57 -44.49 9.53 3.12
CA GLU A 57 -44.95 10.88 3.45
C GLU A 57 -45.72 10.96 4.78
N MET A 58 -46.09 9.82 5.38
CA MET A 58 -46.92 9.77 6.60
C MET A 58 -46.10 9.66 7.90
N LEU A 59 -44.78 9.45 7.81
CA LEU A 59 -43.89 9.37 8.98
C LEU A 59 -42.84 10.46 8.85
N GLY A 60 -43.09 11.62 9.47
CA GLY A 60 -42.31 12.86 9.41
C GLY A 60 -40.86 12.76 9.87
N ARG A 61 -40.02 12.05 9.12
CA ARG A 61 -38.57 12.06 9.24
C ARG A 61 -37.99 12.78 8.03
N PRO A 62 -37.30 13.93 8.20
CA PRO A 62 -36.72 14.66 7.09
C PRO A 62 -35.50 13.89 6.54
N THR A 63 -35.68 13.19 5.42
CA THR A 63 -34.57 12.74 4.58
C THR A 63 -34.14 13.90 3.69
N ALA A 64 -32.86 14.27 3.74
CA ALA A 64 -32.26 15.29 2.89
C ALA A 64 -32.28 14.85 1.42
N GLY A 65 -33.36 15.18 0.72
CA GLY A 65 -33.54 14.94 -0.70
C GLY A 65 -34.06 16.21 -1.37
N TYR A 66 -33.31 16.71 -2.34
CA TYR A 66 -33.71 17.85 -3.17
C TYR A 66 -35.04 17.56 -3.86
N ASN A 67 -36.08 18.30 -3.48
CA ASN A 67 -37.43 18.24 -4.04
C ASN A 67 -37.58 19.32 -5.12
N SER A 68 -38.15 18.92 -6.27
CA SER A 68 -38.32 19.72 -7.49
C SER A 68 -39.35 20.86 -7.39
N GLY A 69 -39.73 21.26 -6.18
CA GLY A 69 -40.69 22.34 -5.90
C GLY A 69 -40.05 23.71 -5.63
N SER A 70 -38.71 23.82 -5.64
CA SER A 70 -38.00 25.04 -5.23
C SER A 70 -37.93 26.15 -6.31
N TYR A 71 -38.70 26.07 -7.39
CA TYR A 71 -38.61 27.00 -8.53
C TYR A 71 -39.78 27.97 -8.72
N TYR A 72 -40.79 27.99 -7.84
CA TYR A 72 -41.86 28.99 -7.92
C TYR A 72 -41.97 29.86 -6.66
N THR A 73 -41.57 31.10 -6.90
CA THR A 73 -41.52 32.30 -6.06
C THR A 73 -42.87 32.68 -5.43
N ALA A 74 -42.90 32.86 -4.11
CA ALA A 74 -43.81 33.78 -3.43
C ALA A 74 -43.14 34.35 -2.18
N GLY A 75 -42.68 35.60 -2.28
CA GLY A 75 -42.61 36.55 -1.17
C GLY A 75 -41.71 36.21 0.02
N ARG A 76 -40.40 36.03 -0.18
CA ARG A 76 -39.43 36.08 0.93
C ARG A 76 -38.48 37.28 0.78
N PRO A 77 -38.47 38.21 1.74
CA PRO A 77 -37.55 39.35 1.77
C PRO A 77 -36.10 38.88 1.82
N GLU A 78 -35.24 39.61 1.10
CA GLU A 78 -33.82 39.33 0.95
C GLU A 78 -33.11 39.18 2.31
N PRO A 79 -32.20 38.21 2.48
CA PRO A 79 -31.31 38.22 3.63
C PRO A 79 -30.34 39.41 3.48
N VAL A 80 -30.49 40.37 4.38
CA VAL A 80 -29.53 41.45 4.65
C VAL A 80 -28.13 40.85 4.70
N LYS A 81 -27.34 41.20 3.69
CA LYS A 81 -25.90 40.95 3.63
C LYS A 81 -25.30 41.69 4.83
N GLY A 82 -24.75 40.92 5.77
CA GLY A 82 -24.28 41.39 7.06
C GLY A 82 -23.38 42.62 6.95
N ALA A 83 -23.82 43.69 7.61
CA ALA A 83 -22.93 44.68 8.18
C ALA A 83 -22.40 44.09 9.50
N TYR A 84 -21.09 43.94 9.63
CA TYR A 84 -20.29 44.50 10.73
C TYR A 84 -18.80 44.12 10.61
N ASP A 85 -17.96 45.16 10.66
CA ASP A 85 -16.56 45.27 11.07
C ASP A 85 -15.52 44.20 10.68
N GLU A 86 -14.80 44.50 9.59
CA GLU A 86 -13.38 44.14 9.44
C GLU A 86 -12.49 45.39 9.67
N GLU A 87 -12.48 45.90 10.91
CA GLU A 87 -11.37 46.72 11.42
C GLU A 87 -10.39 45.82 12.19
N ALA A 88 -9.66 44.96 11.47
CA ALA A 88 -8.34 44.46 11.87
C ALA A 88 -7.76 43.54 10.79
N ALA A 89 -6.61 43.94 10.26
CA ALA A 89 -5.64 43.11 9.55
C ALA A 89 -5.99 42.67 8.10
N GLY A 90 -5.72 43.60 7.17
CA GLY A 90 -4.65 43.36 6.19
C GLY A 90 -4.98 42.50 4.97
N LEU A 91 -5.60 43.12 3.97
CA LEU A 91 -5.32 42.92 2.53
C LEU A 91 -6.10 44.01 1.77
N LYS A 92 -5.53 45.22 1.74
CA LYS A 92 -6.00 46.24 0.81
C LYS A 92 -5.58 45.80 -0.59
N ASP A 93 -6.57 45.68 -1.48
CA ASP A 93 -6.38 45.80 -2.91
C ASP A 93 -5.60 47.10 -3.18
N ASP A 94 -4.35 46.96 -3.65
CA ASP A 94 -3.53 48.06 -4.16
C ASP A 94 -4.14 48.54 -5.49
N GLY A 95 -5.18 49.36 -5.38
CA GLY A 95 -5.75 50.12 -6.48
C GLY A 95 -4.71 51.10 -7.03
N PHE A 96 -4.50 51.04 -8.34
CA PHE A 96 -3.56 51.86 -9.10
C PHE A 96 -3.87 53.36 -8.92
N ASP A 97 -3.13 54.05 -8.06
CA ASP A 97 -3.24 55.49 -7.84
C ASP A 97 -2.42 56.25 -8.90
N ILE A 98 -3.14 56.76 -9.90
CA ILE A 98 -2.60 57.49 -11.06
C ILE A 98 -1.78 58.73 -10.65
N TYR A 99 -2.06 59.33 -9.47
CA TYR A 99 -1.37 60.54 -9.02
C TYR A 99 -0.14 60.25 -8.16
N ALA A 100 -0.07 59.10 -7.49
CA ALA A 100 1.10 58.69 -6.70
C ALA A 100 2.29 58.20 -7.57
N ASP A 101 2.00 57.70 -8.78
CA ASP A 101 3.02 57.18 -9.70
C ASP A 101 3.73 58.29 -10.49
N PHE A 102 3.07 59.44 -10.69
CA PHE A 102 3.66 60.59 -11.40
C PHE A 102 4.50 61.53 -10.51
N ASN A 103 4.30 61.52 -9.18
CA ASN A 103 5.07 62.36 -8.26
C ASN A 103 6.15 61.58 -7.46
N ASN A 104 6.37 60.30 -7.79
CA ASN A 104 7.42 59.45 -7.21
C ASN A 104 7.26 59.17 -5.69
N SER A 105 6.04 59.33 -5.14
CA SER A 105 5.75 59.09 -3.72
C SER A 105 5.09 57.73 -3.43
N GLY A 106 4.76 56.94 -4.46
CA GLY A 106 4.21 55.59 -4.32
C GLY A 106 5.25 54.51 -3.94
N PRO A 107 4.81 53.35 -3.41
CA PRO A 107 5.69 52.24 -3.03
C PRO A 107 6.45 51.70 -4.25
N ARG A 108 7.77 51.83 -4.25
CA ARG A 108 8.62 51.27 -5.33
C ARG A 108 8.70 49.76 -5.18
N TYR A 109 7.92 49.03 -5.97
CA TYR A 109 7.96 47.56 -6.05
C TYR A 109 9.25 47.08 -6.75
N SER A 110 10.41 47.24 -6.13
CA SER A 110 11.66 46.61 -6.57
C SER A 110 12.74 46.65 -5.49
N THR A 111 12.56 45.91 -4.40
CA THR A 111 13.63 45.60 -3.43
C THR A 111 14.05 44.13 -3.43
N ALA A 112 13.59 43.33 -4.40
CA ALA A 112 13.92 41.89 -4.47
C ALA A 112 15.33 41.58 -5.01
N PHE A 113 16.10 42.58 -5.45
CA PHE A 113 17.52 42.41 -5.79
C PHE A 113 18.32 43.58 -5.20
N GLY A 114 19.50 43.23 -4.69
CA GLY A 114 20.32 44.03 -3.78
C GLY A 114 20.57 45.48 -4.20
N GLN A 115 20.78 46.26 -3.15
CA GLN A 115 21.15 47.66 -3.10
C GLN A 115 22.52 47.89 -3.78
N ASP A 116 22.53 48.23 -5.07
CA ASP A 116 23.69 48.81 -5.77
C ASP A 116 23.44 50.31 -5.98
N THR A 117 24.04 51.15 -5.13
CA THR A 117 24.11 52.60 -5.33
C THR A 117 25.16 52.93 -6.37
N GLY A 118 24.88 52.63 -7.63
CA GLY A 118 25.73 52.96 -8.77
C GLY A 118 24.94 52.85 -10.07
N TYR A 119 24.84 53.96 -10.80
CA TYR A 119 24.24 54.01 -12.13
C TYR A 119 24.93 52.99 -13.05
N ARG A 120 24.31 51.83 -13.29
CA ARG A 120 24.75 50.91 -14.34
C ARG A 120 24.06 51.32 -15.64
N PRO A 121 24.80 51.79 -16.67
CA PRO A 121 24.21 52.00 -17.98
C PRO A 121 23.70 50.66 -18.51
N VAL A 122 22.44 50.66 -18.92
CA VAL A 122 21.80 49.50 -19.54
C VAL A 122 22.46 49.33 -20.91
N ASN A 123 23.33 48.32 -21.04
CA ASN A 123 23.84 47.93 -22.35
C ASN A 123 22.66 47.49 -23.21
N SER A 124 22.42 48.25 -24.28
CA SER A 124 21.46 47.91 -25.32
C SER A 124 21.80 46.53 -25.91
N PRO A 125 20.81 45.66 -26.13
CA PRO A 125 21.06 44.36 -26.73
C PRO A 125 21.55 44.56 -28.17
N THR A 126 22.82 44.28 -28.39
CA THR A 126 23.39 44.10 -29.72
C THR A 126 22.65 42.96 -30.41
N PRO A 127 22.01 43.19 -31.58
CA PRO A 127 21.41 42.11 -32.33
C PRO A 127 22.52 41.19 -32.83
N LYS A 128 22.42 39.90 -32.48
CA LYS A 128 23.26 38.86 -33.08
C LYS A 128 22.98 38.83 -34.58
N LEU A 129 23.92 39.37 -35.35
CA LEU A 129 24.02 39.18 -36.79
C LEU A 129 24.02 37.67 -37.09
N VAL A 130 22.96 37.20 -37.74
CA VAL A 130 23.04 36.02 -38.59
C VAL A 130 23.71 36.50 -39.87
N GLN A 131 24.93 36.02 -40.07
CA GLN A 131 25.80 36.34 -41.18
C GLN A 131 25.34 35.54 -42.40
N ASP A 132 24.65 36.20 -43.33
CA ASP A 132 24.53 35.73 -44.71
C ASP A 132 25.25 36.72 -45.62
N ASP A 133 26.32 36.22 -46.22
CA ASP A 133 27.16 36.87 -47.21
C ASP A 133 26.38 37.21 -48.49
N ARG A 134 26.39 38.50 -48.88
CA ARG A 134 26.69 39.00 -50.24
C ARG A 134 26.26 40.46 -50.38
N GLY A 135 27.19 41.32 -50.79
CA GLY A 135 26.89 42.61 -51.41
C GLY A 135 27.31 43.81 -50.58
N SER A 136 28.57 44.23 -50.76
CA SER A 136 29.08 45.54 -50.33
C SER A 136 28.37 46.67 -51.06
N GLY A 137 27.49 47.37 -50.36
CA GLY A 137 26.98 48.68 -50.72
C GLY A 137 26.59 49.43 -49.44
N PRO A 138 26.70 50.77 -49.39
CA PRO A 138 26.18 51.54 -48.27
C PRO A 138 24.67 51.29 -48.19
N VAL A 139 24.24 50.63 -47.12
CA VAL A 139 22.82 50.42 -46.84
C VAL A 139 22.25 51.81 -46.55
N GLU A 140 21.67 52.43 -47.58
CA GLU A 140 20.72 53.53 -47.40
C GLU A 140 19.76 53.10 -46.31
N MET A 141 19.63 53.93 -45.28
CA MET A 141 18.55 53.81 -44.31
C MET A 141 17.25 53.98 -45.09
N VAL A 142 16.74 52.88 -45.64
CA VAL A 142 15.38 52.76 -46.09
C VAL A 142 14.59 52.91 -44.81
N THR A 143 14.18 54.16 -44.57
CA THR A 143 13.23 54.57 -43.56
C THR A 143 12.13 53.53 -43.63
N VAL A 144 12.13 52.64 -42.65
CA VAL A 144 11.00 51.74 -42.42
C VAL A 144 9.80 52.68 -42.46
N PRO A 145 8.81 52.47 -43.36
CA PRO A 145 7.68 53.36 -43.45
C PRO A 145 7.21 53.59 -42.02
N THR A 146 7.27 54.84 -41.56
CA THR A 146 6.71 55.22 -40.28
C THR A 146 5.29 54.72 -40.32
N LEU A 147 5.04 53.64 -39.59
CA LEU A 147 3.79 52.90 -39.58
C LEU A 147 2.66 53.92 -39.41
N GLY A 148 1.99 54.25 -40.50
CA GLY A 148 0.94 55.24 -40.50
C GLY A 148 -0.28 54.75 -39.72
N PRO A 149 -1.17 55.67 -39.30
CA PRO A 149 -2.36 55.38 -38.51
C PRO A 149 -3.39 54.45 -39.18
N GLU A 150 -3.14 54.03 -40.42
CA GLU A 150 -3.95 53.07 -41.18
C GLU A 150 -3.80 51.59 -40.78
N TRP A 151 -2.88 51.25 -39.87
CA TRP A 151 -2.79 49.87 -39.35
C TRP A 151 -4.01 49.56 -38.50
N LYS A 152 -4.84 48.64 -38.98
CA LYS A 152 -6.04 48.22 -38.26
C LYS A 152 -5.60 47.57 -36.94
N THR A 153 -6.36 47.79 -35.87
CA THR A 153 -6.11 47.16 -34.55
C THR A 153 -6.03 45.63 -34.61
N SER A 154 -6.55 45.01 -35.67
CA SER A 154 -6.36 43.59 -35.98
C SER A 154 -4.91 43.22 -36.34
N GLU A 155 -4.16 44.09 -37.02
CA GLU A 155 -2.79 43.84 -37.48
C GLU A 155 -1.75 44.04 -36.34
N LEU A 156 -1.99 44.99 -35.43
CA LEU A 156 -1.20 45.12 -34.19
C LEU A 156 -1.37 43.92 -33.26
N ARG A 157 -2.53 43.23 -33.34
CA ARG A 157 -2.78 42.00 -32.60
C ARG A 157 -1.99 40.82 -33.17
N GLU A 158 -1.69 40.81 -34.47
CA GLU A 158 -0.84 39.79 -35.12
C GLU A 158 0.63 39.90 -34.71
N LEU A 159 1.10 41.12 -34.40
CA LEU A 159 2.45 41.35 -33.88
C LEU A 159 2.62 40.94 -32.42
N THR A 160 1.52 40.81 -31.66
CA THR A 160 1.58 40.28 -30.30
C THR A 160 1.62 38.75 -30.38
N GLY A 161 2.68 38.12 -29.85
CA GLY A 161 2.86 36.65 -29.83
C GLY A 161 1.76 35.83 -29.13
N LYS A 162 0.64 36.48 -28.76
CA LYS A 162 -0.61 35.85 -28.37
C LYS A 162 -1.31 35.17 -29.56
N ILE A 163 -1.29 35.75 -30.76
CA ILE A 163 -1.90 35.13 -31.95
C ILE A 163 -1.15 33.86 -32.35
N THR A 164 0.18 33.86 -32.31
CA THR A 164 0.96 32.63 -32.59
C THR A 164 0.68 31.50 -31.59
N LYS A 165 0.31 31.82 -30.33
CA LYS A 165 -0.10 30.82 -29.33
C LYS A 165 -1.51 30.30 -29.61
N GLU A 166 -2.44 31.17 -30.00
CA GLU A 166 -3.81 30.79 -30.37
C GLU A 166 -3.80 29.91 -31.62
N GLU A 167 -3.06 30.32 -32.65
CA GLU A 167 -2.89 29.54 -33.89
C GLU A 167 -2.23 28.17 -33.64
N ARG A 168 -1.25 28.09 -32.73
CA ARG A 168 -0.68 26.79 -32.31
C ARG A 168 -1.71 25.91 -31.61
N ARG A 169 -2.58 26.47 -30.77
CA ARG A 169 -3.66 25.73 -30.09
C ARG A 169 -4.71 25.26 -31.09
N GLU A 170 -5.10 26.09 -32.05
CA GLU A 170 -6.04 25.72 -33.11
C GLU A 170 -5.47 24.62 -34.00
N ARG A 171 -4.21 24.75 -34.44
CA ARG A 171 -3.50 23.70 -35.19
C ARG A 171 -3.41 22.40 -34.38
N ALA A 172 -3.19 22.48 -33.07
CA ALA A 172 -3.19 21.30 -32.19
C ALA A 172 -4.60 20.67 -32.06
N ALA A 173 -5.64 21.49 -31.92
CA ALA A 173 -7.02 21.03 -31.83
C ALA A 173 -7.51 20.39 -33.14
N GLN A 174 -7.14 20.95 -34.29
CA GLN A 174 -7.41 20.37 -35.61
C GLN A 174 -6.69 19.03 -35.78
N LYS A 175 -5.38 18.97 -35.47
CA LYS A 175 -4.60 17.72 -35.46
C LYS A 175 -5.23 16.66 -34.55
N TRP A 176 -5.73 17.05 -33.38
CA TRP A 176 -6.42 16.14 -32.47
C TRP A 176 -7.75 15.64 -33.05
N LYS A 177 -8.52 16.50 -33.71
CA LYS A 177 -9.79 16.16 -34.35
C LYS A 177 -9.58 15.20 -35.53
N GLU A 178 -8.58 15.46 -36.38
CA GLU A 178 -8.13 14.59 -37.47
C GLU A 178 -7.64 13.23 -36.97
N TRP A 179 -6.84 13.23 -35.90
CA TRP A 179 -6.35 12.00 -35.26
C TRP A 179 -7.47 11.16 -34.66
N ARG A 180 -8.43 11.80 -33.96
CA ARG A 180 -9.59 11.11 -33.38
C ARG A 180 -10.49 10.47 -34.44
N ARG A 181 -10.61 11.11 -35.61
CA ARG A 181 -11.28 10.59 -36.81
C ARG A 181 -10.49 9.51 -37.54
N GLY A 182 -9.18 9.41 -37.29
CA GLY A 182 -8.29 8.41 -37.90
C GLY A 182 -7.75 8.80 -39.28
N GLU A 183 -7.91 10.06 -39.69
CA GLU A 183 -7.43 10.59 -40.97
C GLU A 183 -5.92 10.84 -40.96
N ARG A 184 -5.34 11.08 -39.76
CA ARG A 184 -3.91 11.33 -39.57
C ARG A 184 -3.36 10.53 -38.39
N GLY A 185 -2.19 9.90 -38.55
CA GLY A 185 -1.49 9.22 -37.46
C GLY A 185 -0.75 10.19 -36.53
N LEU A 186 -0.55 9.80 -35.27
CA LEU A 186 0.05 10.66 -34.23
C LEU A 186 1.51 11.05 -34.57
N CYS A 187 2.23 10.14 -35.24
CA CYS A 187 3.61 10.32 -35.74
C CYS A 187 3.70 9.91 -37.22
N GLY A 188 2.94 10.58 -38.09
CA GLY A 188 2.98 10.35 -39.54
C GLY A 188 2.13 9.17 -40.01
N ARG A 189 2.48 8.58 -41.17
CA ARG A 189 1.67 7.57 -41.88
C ARG A 189 1.56 6.22 -41.15
N TYR A 190 2.50 5.91 -40.25
CA TYR A 190 2.62 4.59 -39.63
C TYR A 190 1.88 4.44 -38.29
N PHE A 191 1.66 5.54 -37.55
CA PHE A 191 0.96 5.53 -36.25
C PHE A 191 -0.55 5.77 -36.39
N THR A 192 -1.22 4.90 -37.15
CA THR A 192 -2.69 4.94 -37.26
C THR A 192 -3.36 4.53 -35.94
N LYS A 193 -4.60 4.95 -35.73
CA LYS A 193 -5.39 4.60 -34.52
C LYS A 193 -5.46 3.09 -34.26
N LYS A 194 -5.55 2.29 -35.33
CA LYS A 194 -5.53 0.82 -35.25
C LYS A 194 -4.19 0.30 -34.75
N PHE A 195 -3.09 0.80 -35.30
CA PHE A 195 -1.74 0.40 -34.84
C PHE A 195 -1.49 0.81 -33.39
N LEU A 196 -1.89 2.03 -32.99
CA LEU A 196 -1.75 2.49 -31.61
C LEU A 196 -2.54 1.61 -30.63
N ALA A 197 -3.74 1.17 -30.99
CA ALA A 197 -4.53 0.25 -30.16
C ALA A 197 -3.84 -1.11 -30.00
N TRP A 198 -3.35 -1.71 -31.10
CA TRP A 198 -2.60 -2.96 -31.05
C TRP A 198 -1.28 -2.82 -30.28
N PHE A 199 -0.58 -1.70 -30.44
CA PHE A 199 0.65 -1.40 -29.72
C PHE A 199 0.41 -1.25 -28.21
N MET A 200 -0.60 -0.47 -27.81
CA MET A 200 -0.96 -0.33 -26.39
C MET A 200 -1.40 -1.67 -25.79
N PHE A 201 -2.14 -2.48 -26.54
CA PHE A 201 -2.49 -3.83 -26.11
C PHE A 201 -1.24 -4.72 -25.93
N ALA A 202 -0.34 -4.74 -26.90
CA ALA A 202 0.92 -5.49 -26.82
C ALA A 202 1.81 -5.00 -25.67
N LEU A 203 1.86 -3.68 -25.42
CA LEU A 203 2.57 -3.08 -24.30
C LEU A 203 1.95 -3.49 -22.96
N CYS A 204 0.63 -3.49 -22.83
CA CYS A 204 -0.04 -4.00 -21.63
C CYS A 204 0.24 -5.48 -21.39
N VAL A 205 0.25 -6.31 -22.44
CA VAL A 205 0.64 -7.73 -22.35
C VAL A 205 2.09 -7.89 -21.92
N ALA A 206 3.01 -7.11 -22.51
CA ALA A 206 4.42 -7.12 -22.13
C ALA A 206 4.63 -6.71 -20.66
N ILE A 207 3.95 -5.66 -20.19
CA ILE A 207 3.95 -5.26 -18.78
C ILE A 207 3.38 -6.38 -17.90
N GLY A 208 2.28 -7.01 -18.30
CA GLY A 208 1.69 -8.13 -17.57
C GLY A 208 2.65 -9.31 -17.43
N ILE A 209 3.39 -9.64 -18.49
CA ILE A 209 4.43 -10.68 -18.46
C ILE A 209 5.57 -10.27 -17.53
N VAL A 210 6.08 -9.03 -17.64
CA VAL A 210 7.14 -8.54 -16.75
C VAL A 210 6.69 -8.61 -15.29
N LEU A 211 5.49 -8.13 -14.97
CA LEU A 211 4.93 -8.20 -13.61
C LEU A 211 4.79 -9.65 -13.10
N ALA A 212 4.35 -10.58 -13.96
CA ALA A 212 4.25 -11.99 -13.58
C ALA A 212 5.61 -12.62 -13.21
N PHE A 213 6.72 -12.10 -13.75
CA PHE A 213 8.08 -12.53 -13.41
C PHE A 213 8.73 -11.70 -12.30
N THR A 214 8.41 -10.41 -12.20
CA THR A 214 9.03 -9.50 -11.22
C THR A 214 8.38 -9.54 -9.85
N VAL A 215 7.12 -10.00 -9.74
CA VAL A 215 6.47 -10.15 -8.43
C VAL A 215 7.12 -11.31 -7.68
N PRO A 216 7.74 -11.06 -6.51
CA PRO A 216 8.35 -12.11 -5.71
C PRO A 216 7.28 -13.06 -5.20
N ARG A 217 7.58 -14.36 -5.24
CA ARG A 217 6.67 -15.39 -4.71
C ARG A 217 7.04 -15.75 -3.28
N VAL A 218 6.04 -16.14 -2.50
CA VAL A 218 6.25 -16.62 -1.13
C VAL A 218 7.01 -17.96 -1.21
N PRO A 219 8.18 -18.07 -0.56
CA PRO A 219 8.92 -19.32 -0.53
C PRO A 219 8.19 -20.37 0.32
N GLY A 220 8.37 -21.64 -0.02
CA GLY A 220 7.94 -22.75 0.83
C GLY A 220 8.88 -22.89 2.04
N PHE A 221 8.38 -23.48 3.12
CA PHE A 221 9.18 -23.76 4.32
C PHE A 221 9.16 -25.25 4.59
N ASN A 222 10.33 -25.81 4.82
CA ASN A 222 10.51 -27.16 5.32
C ASN A 222 11.41 -27.12 6.56
N ILE A 223 11.10 -27.95 7.55
CA ILE A 223 11.94 -28.10 8.74
C ILE A 223 12.81 -29.34 8.53
N ASN A 224 14.07 -29.24 8.95
CA ASN A 224 14.94 -30.41 8.97
C ASN A 224 14.43 -31.43 9.99
N GLU A 225 14.03 -32.62 9.54
CA GLU A 225 13.41 -33.64 10.40
C GLU A 225 14.38 -34.18 11.46
N ASP A 226 15.68 -34.23 11.16
CA ASP A 226 16.69 -34.81 12.05
C ASP A 226 17.11 -33.86 13.18
N THR A 227 17.32 -32.57 12.86
CA THR A 227 17.80 -31.55 13.81
C THR A 227 17.04 -30.22 13.65
N PRO A 228 15.73 -30.20 13.98
CA PRO A 228 14.89 -29.01 13.86
C PRO A 228 15.33 -27.86 14.79
N LEU A 229 15.94 -28.18 15.93
CA LEU A 229 16.48 -27.22 16.89
C LEU A 229 17.99 -27.44 17.07
N VAL A 230 18.75 -26.38 16.94
CA VAL A 230 20.21 -26.35 17.11
C VAL A 230 20.55 -25.44 18.29
N GLN A 231 21.60 -25.79 19.02
CA GLN A 231 22.09 -24.98 20.13
C GLN A 231 22.47 -23.57 19.66
N ALA A 232 22.11 -22.56 20.44
CA ALA A 232 22.50 -21.18 20.17
C ALA A 232 24.04 -21.02 20.22
N THR A 233 24.58 -20.29 19.24
CA THR A 233 26.00 -19.92 19.15
C THR A 233 26.18 -18.45 19.58
N PRO A 234 27.39 -18.04 20.03
CA PRO A 234 27.67 -16.64 20.34
C PRO A 234 27.49 -15.75 19.10
N PRO A 235 26.90 -14.54 19.21
CA PRO A 235 26.57 -13.81 20.44
C PRO A 235 25.18 -14.13 21.04
N PHE A 236 24.30 -14.78 20.28
CA PHE A 236 22.90 -15.00 20.69
C PHE A 236 22.77 -15.89 21.94
N ASN A 237 23.69 -16.84 22.13
CA ASN A 237 23.72 -17.70 23.31
C ASN A 237 23.78 -16.90 24.65
N ASN A 238 24.32 -15.68 24.65
CA ASN A 238 24.43 -14.86 25.86
C ASN A 238 23.20 -13.97 26.10
N SER A 239 22.23 -13.95 25.18
CA SER A 239 21.06 -13.07 25.30
C SER A 239 20.07 -13.55 26.36
N ILE A 240 19.99 -14.87 26.59
CA ILE A 240 19.06 -15.49 27.52
C ILE A 240 19.80 -16.57 28.32
N PRO A 241 19.68 -16.57 29.66
CA PRO A 241 20.28 -17.63 30.47
C PRO A 241 19.50 -18.94 30.29
N LEU A 242 20.23 -20.04 30.21
CA LEU A 242 19.68 -21.39 30.29
C LEU A 242 19.25 -21.67 31.74
N ILE A 243 17.94 -21.61 32.01
CA ILE A 243 17.36 -21.83 33.34
C ILE A 243 16.26 -22.86 33.21
N PHE A 244 16.26 -23.83 34.13
CA PHE A 244 15.16 -24.73 34.41
C PHE A 244 14.95 -24.76 35.91
N SER A 245 13.73 -24.50 36.35
CA SER A 245 13.34 -24.54 37.76
C SER A 245 12.00 -25.25 37.88
N SER A 246 11.84 -26.04 38.93
CA SER A 246 10.57 -26.70 39.30
C SER A 246 9.75 -25.91 40.33
N ALA A 247 10.37 -24.96 41.06
CA ALA A 247 9.71 -24.14 42.08
C ALA A 247 10.28 -22.70 42.13
N PRO A 248 9.72 -21.74 41.38
CA PRO A 248 8.57 -21.86 40.47
C PRO A 248 8.91 -22.64 39.20
N ALA A 249 7.90 -23.26 38.59
CA ALA A 249 8.05 -24.05 37.37
C ALA A 249 8.29 -23.12 36.17
N ASN A 250 9.54 -22.96 35.75
CA ASN A 250 9.87 -22.15 34.59
C ASN A 250 11.02 -22.75 33.79
N PHE A 251 11.11 -22.33 32.53
CA PHE A 251 12.30 -22.55 31.73
C PHE A 251 12.57 -21.33 30.84
N SER A 252 13.85 -21.09 30.58
CA SER A 252 14.31 -20.15 29.58
C SER A 252 15.56 -20.66 28.87
N PHE A 253 15.62 -20.55 27.55
CA PHE A 253 16.85 -20.82 26.80
C PHE A 253 16.80 -20.25 25.38
N PRO A 254 17.97 -19.91 24.81
CA PRO A 254 18.09 -19.57 23.39
C PRO A 254 18.35 -20.82 22.55
N ALA A 255 17.71 -20.93 21.38
CA ALA A 255 18.03 -21.94 20.38
C ALA A 255 17.78 -21.41 18.96
N PHE A 256 18.36 -22.07 17.95
CA PHE A 256 18.07 -21.78 16.55
C PHE A 256 17.15 -22.85 15.98
N ALA A 257 16.10 -22.45 15.26
CA ALA A 257 15.39 -23.36 14.38
C ALA A 257 16.10 -23.45 13.03
N ASP A 258 16.45 -24.66 12.60
CA ASP A 258 17.03 -24.91 11.27
C ASP A 258 15.90 -25.05 10.25
N LEU A 259 15.71 -24.00 9.46
CA LEU A 259 14.68 -23.90 8.44
C LEU A 259 15.30 -24.05 7.06
N GLN A 260 14.70 -24.89 6.22
CA GLN A 260 15.03 -24.95 4.81
C GLN A 260 13.96 -24.21 4.02
N LEU A 261 14.38 -23.16 3.32
CA LEU A 261 13.49 -22.41 2.45
C LEU A 261 13.47 -23.04 1.07
N ASP A 262 12.30 -23.19 0.47
CA ASP A 262 12.14 -23.59 -0.92
C ASP A 262 11.83 -22.35 -1.77
N THR A 263 12.82 -21.89 -2.53
CA THR A 263 12.67 -20.77 -3.47
C THR A 263 12.59 -21.22 -4.93
N SER A 264 12.31 -22.51 -5.19
CA SER A 264 12.21 -23.10 -6.54
C SER A 264 11.22 -22.38 -7.46
N SER A 265 10.14 -21.85 -6.87
CA SER A 265 9.09 -21.13 -7.60
C SER A 265 9.45 -19.68 -7.94
N SER A 266 10.45 -19.09 -7.29
CA SER A 266 10.86 -17.70 -7.50
C SER A 266 11.93 -17.59 -8.58
N PHE A 267 11.77 -16.64 -9.50
CA PHE A 267 12.75 -16.34 -10.55
C PHE A 267 13.81 -15.34 -10.11
N LEU A 268 13.46 -14.45 -9.16
CA LEU A 268 14.33 -13.42 -8.63
C LEU A 268 14.70 -13.73 -7.17
N PRO A 269 15.87 -13.28 -6.71
CA PRO A 269 16.21 -13.32 -5.29
C PRO A 269 15.12 -12.60 -4.49
N THR A 270 14.64 -13.23 -3.42
CA THR A 270 13.63 -12.63 -2.56
C THR A 270 14.30 -12.03 -1.34
N SER A 271 13.99 -10.77 -1.07
CA SER A 271 14.46 -10.07 0.11
C SER A 271 13.36 -10.16 1.16
N ILE A 272 13.68 -10.82 2.27
CA ILE A 272 12.79 -11.00 3.40
C ILE A 272 13.13 -9.93 4.41
N HIS A 273 12.15 -9.12 4.78
CA HIS A 273 12.32 -8.03 5.75
C HIS A 273 12.39 -8.57 7.17
N ASN A 274 11.51 -9.53 7.48
CA ASN A 274 11.38 -10.11 8.80
C ASN A 274 10.71 -11.48 8.68
N VAL A 275 11.23 -12.48 9.40
CA VAL A 275 10.53 -13.73 9.70
C VAL A 275 10.32 -13.79 11.20
N HIS A 276 9.05 -13.65 11.62
CA HIS A 276 8.66 -13.81 13.00
C HIS A 276 8.22 -15.24 13.25
N GLY A 277 8.86 -15.95 14.18
CA GLY A 277 8.49 -17.30 14.58
C GLY A 277 7.82 -17.32 15.95
N THR A 278 6.76 -18.10 16.06
CA THR A 278 6.10 -18.43 17.34
C THR A 278 6.05 -19.94 17.48
N VAL A 279 6.44 -20.43 18.65
CA VAL A 279 6.46 -21.87 18.96
C VAL A 279 5.37 -22.16 19.97
N PHE A 280 4.54 -23.14 19.63
CA PHE A 280 3.50 -23.66 20.50
C PHE A 280 3.83 -25.11 20.85
N ASP A 281 3.62 -25.49 22.11
CA ASP A 281 3.62 -26.89 22.49
C ASP A 281 2.51 -27.64 21.74
N LEU A 282 2.81 -28.81 21.18
CA LEU A 282 1.85 -29.52 20.35
C LEU A 282 0.69 -30.11 21.17
N GLN A 283 0.96 -30.49 22.43
CA GLN A 283 -0.01 -31.16 23.28
C GLN A 283 -0.91 -30.16 24.00
N THR A 284 -0.33 -29.11 24.58
CA THR A 284 -1.10 -28.13 25.36
C THR A 284 -1.55 -26.92 24.53
N GLY A 285 -0.92 -26.69 23.37
CA GLY A 285 -1.17 -25.50 22.55
C GLY A 285 -0.64 -24.20 23.17
N MET A 286 0.15 -24.30 24.24
CA MET A 286 0.70 -23.13 24.94
C MET A 286 1.89 -22.55 24.19
N LEU A 287 1.99 -21.22 24.16
CA LEU A 287 3.15 -20.54 23.58
C LEU A 287 4.36 -20.74 24.50
N VAL A 288 5.45 -21.24 23.93
CA VAL A 288 6.68 -21.60 24.64
C VAL A 288 7.91 -20.89 24.09
N GLY A 289 7.79 -20.24 22.93
CA GLY A 289 8.88 -19.43 22.40
C GLY A 289 8.50 -18.50 21.27
N THR A 290 9.32 -17.48 21.07
CA THR A 290 9.16 -16.47 20.01
C THR A 290 10.52 -16.08 19.45
N GLY A 291 10.59 -15.65 18.20
CA GLY A 291 11.84 -15.21 17.59
C GLY A 291 11.65 -14.38 16.34
N ASP A 292 12.73 -13.75 15.89
CA ASP A 292 12.77 -12.87 14.72
C ASP A 292 14.13 -12.97 14.02
N SER A 293 14.14 -13.26 12.72
CA SER A 293 15.37 -13.40 11.93
C SER A 293 15.97 -12.07 11.45
N GLY A 294 15.23 -10.96 11.54
CA GLY A 294 15.57 -9.71 10.87
C GLY A 294 15.56 -9.81 9.34
N HIS A 295 16.23 -8.87 8.68
CA HIS A 295 16.30 -8.77 7.22
C HIS A 295 17.40 -9.65 6.63
N PHE A 296 17.04 -10.51 5.68
CA PHE A 296 18.00 -11.30 4.91
C PHE A 296 17.50 -11.52 3.47
N THR A 297 18.42 -11.87 2.58
CA THR A 297 18.11 -12.13 1.17
C THR A 297 18.39 -13.58 0.84
N VAL A 298 17.49 -14.20 0.07
CA VAL A 298 17.64 -15.59 -0.34
C VAL A 298 17.77 -15.70 -1.85
N PRO A 299 18.69 -16.55 -2.35
CA PRO A 299 18.85 -16.74 -3.78
C PRO A 299 17.61 -17.38 -4.40
N ALA A 300 17.36 -17.06 -5.67
CA ALA A 300 16.30 -17.66 -6.47
C ALA A 300 16.62 -19.14 -6.77
N LYS A 301 15.57 -19.95 -6.96
CA LYS A 301 15.68 -21.36 -7.41
C LYS A 301 16.66 -22.21 -6.60
N SER A 302 16.66 -22.04 -5.29
CA SER A 302 17.59 -22.73 -4.40
C SER A 302 16.90 -23.17 -3.12
N PHE A 303 17.61 -24.00 -2.34
CA PHE A 303 17.13 -24.50 -1.06
C PHE A 303 18.03 -24.01 0.09
N PRO A 304 18.10 -22.70 0.37
CA PRO A 304 18.99 -22.18 1.39
C PRO A 304 18.52 -22.61 2.77
N LYS A 305 19.48 -23.00 3.62
CA LYS A 305 19.27 -23.24 5.04
C LYS A 305 19.39 -21.91 5.77
N VAL A 306 18.40 -21.59 6.59
CA VAL A 306 18.33 -20.35 7.36
C VAL A 306 18.05 -20.71 8.81
N GLN A 307 18.81 -20.10 9.71
CA GLN A 307 18.67 -20.29 11.14
C GLN A 307 17.82 -19.16 11.72
N LEU A 308 16.67 -19.51 12.28
CA LEU A 308 15.79 -18.55 12.96
C LEU A 308 16.14 -18.56 14.46
N PRO A 309 16.64 -17.46 15.03
CA PRO A 309 16.84 -17.36 16.47
C PRO A 309 15.49 -17.40 17.18
N LEU A 310 15.33 -18.34 18.10
CA LEU A 310 14.14 -18.53 18.92
C LEU A 310 14.50 -18.40 20.40
N ASN A 311 13.71 -17.61 21.09
CA ASN A 311 13.75 -17.43 22.53
C ASN A 311 12.67 -18.31 23.14
N PHE A 312 13.06 -19.34 23.87
CA PHE A 312 12.13 -20.18 24.60
C PHE A 312 11.99 -19.65 26.00
N THR A 313 10.77 -19.34 26.41
CA THR A 313 10.43 -18.89 27.76
C THR A 313 9.05 -19.39 28.11
N TYR A 314 8.93 -19.98 29.29
CA TYR A 314 7.66 -20.46 29.80
C TYR A 314 7.66 -20.42 31.33
N VAL A 315 6.52 -20.05 31.90
CA VAL A 315 6.31 -19.97 33.35
C VAL A 315 4.96 -20.61 33.66
N ALA A 316 4.97 -21.53 34.61
CA ALA A 316 3.81 -22.17 35.19
C ALA A 316 3.82 -22.02 36.72
N THR A 317 2.65 -22.17 37.33
CA THR A 317 2.50 -22.08 38.79
C THR A 317 3.07 -23.31 39.50
N ASN A 318 2.96 -24.49 38.89
CA ASN A 318 3.34 -25.77 39.45
C ASN A 318 4.16 -26.59 38.46
N SER A 319 5.05 -27.43 38.96
CA SER A 319 5.81 -28.42 38.17
C SER A 319 4.93 -29.55 37.61
N SER A 320 3.66 -29.61 38.01
CA SER A 320 2.66 -30.53 37.47
C SER A 320 2.08 -30.07 36.12
N ASP A 321 2.47 -28.89 35.60
CA ASP A 321 2.01 -28.42 34.30
C ASP A 321 2.57 -29.31 33.19
N GLN A 322 1.67 -29.83 32.34
CA GLN A 322 2.04 -30.73 31.26
C GLN A 322 3.04 -30.09 30.27
N THR A 323 2.94 -28.79 30.01
CA THR A 323 3.87 -28.08 29.13
C THR A 323 5.27 -28.09 29.74
N TRP A 324 5.38 -27.80 31.03
CA TRP A 324 6.67 -27.82 31.72
C TRP A 324 7.25 -29.25 31.77
N ILE A 325 6.43 -30.26 32.08
CA ILE A 325 6.84 -31.68 32.11
C ILE A 325 7.35 -32.15 30.75
N ASN A 326 6.65 -31.82 29.66
CA ASN A 326 7.01 -32.19 28.29
C ASN A 326 8.39 -31.65 27.92
N TRP A 327 8.63 -30.37 28.19
CA TRP A 327 9.88 -29.70 27.84
C TRP A 327 11.03 -30.08 28.78
N HIS A 328 10.76 -30.24 30.08
CA HIS A 328 11.74 -30.69 31.06
C HIS A 328 12.21 -32.12 30.77
N SER A 329 11.28 -33.07 30.61
CA SER A 329 11.61 -34.48 30.35
C SER A 329 12.35 -34.71 29.03
N ALA A 330 12.06 -33.91 27.99
CA ALA A 330 12.78 -33.99 26.71
C ALA A 330 14.22 -33.45 26.79
N CYS A 331 14.47 -32.51 27.70
CA CYS A 331 15.79 -31.88 27.89
C CYS A 331 16.61 -32.46 29.06
N GLN A 332 16.03 -33.37 29.85
CA GLN A 332 16.74 -34.10 30.91
C GLN A 332 17.96 -34.86 30.37
N ASN A 333 18.85 -35.24 31.29
CA ASN A 333 20.01 -36.04 30.96
C ASN A 333 19.60 -37.43 30.45
N LYS A 334 20.21 -37.90 29.36
CA LYS A 334 19.96 -39.24 28.81
C LYS A 334 20.20 -40.37 29.83
N GLY A 335 21.10 -40.17 30.78
CA GLY A 335 21.45 -41.14 31.82
C GLY A 335 20.34 -41.42 32.84
N LEU A 336 19.27 -40.61 32.89
CA LEU A 336 18.12 -40.83 33.77
C LEU A 336 17.10 -41.82 33.17
N PHE A 337 17.19 -42.11 31.87
CA PHE A 337 16.27 -43.00 31.17
C PHE A 337 16.87 -44.40 31.07
N THR A 338 16.10 -45.43 31.42
CA THR A 338 16.54 -46.85 31.41
C THR A 338 17.06 -47.32 30.05
N ASN A 339 16.54 -46.72 28.97
CA ASN A 339 16.90 -47.07 27.59
C ASN A 339 17.92 -46.09 26.97
N GLY A 340 18.35 -45.06 27.70
CA GLY A 340 19.22 -44.00 27.19
C GLY A 340 18.60 -43.10 26.11
N ILE A 341 17.30 -43.26 25.83
CA ILE A 341 16.54 -42.53 24.81
C ILE A 341 15.62 -41.53 25.52
N ARG A 342 15.70 -40.25 25.13
CA ARG A 342 14.85 -39.18 25.63
C ARG A 342 13.56 -39.09 24.80
N PRO A 343 12.43 -38.67 25.40
CA PRO A 343 11.28 -38.28 24.61
C PRO A 343 11.64 -37.06 23.74
N GLY A 344 11.18 -37.05 22.49
CA GLY A 344 11.34 -35.89 21.62
C GLY A 344 10.40 -34.75 22.00
N LEU A 345 10.87 -33.52 21.77
CA LEU A 345 10.04 -32.31 21.86
C LEU A 345 8.99 -32.33 20.75
N GLN A 346 7.76 -31.98 21.13
CA GLN A 346 6.62 -31.89 20.23
C GLN A 346 6.14 -30.45 20.17
N PHE A 347 6.29 -29.80 19.04
CA PHE A 347 5.90 -28.39 18.91
C PHE A 347 5.37 -28.05 17.52
N ARG A 348 4.57 -27.00 17.46
CA ARG A 348 4.13 -26.35 16.24
C ARG A 348 4.88 -25.04 16.10
N LEU A 349 5.58 -24.87 14.98
CA LEU A 349 6.20 -23.61 14.61
C LEU A 349 5.26 -22.87 13.66
N VAL A 350 4.88 -21.64 14.01
CA VAL A 350 4.11 -20.74 13.16
C VAL A 350 4.98 -19.54 12.82
N LEU A 351 5.26 -19.38 11.53
CA LEU A 351 6.06 -18.33 10.94
C LEU A 351 5.16 -17.27 10.32
N SER A 352 5.45 -16.01 10.55
CA SER A 352 4.85 -14.86 9.88
C SER A 352 5.94 -14.13 9.11
N ILE A 353 5.84 -14.15 7.79
CA ILE A 353 6.90 -13.65 6.90
C ILE A 353 6.45 -12.34 6.26
N VAL A 354 7.36 -11.36 6.29
CA VAL A 354 7.21 -10.08 5.59
C VAL A 354 8.24 -10.03 4.46
N ILE A 355 7.77 -10.01 3.22
CA ILE A 355 8.61 -10.03 2.01
C ILE A 355 8.60 -8.64 1.38
N ASN A 356 9.78 -8.14 1.00
CA ASN A 356 9.88 -6.88 0.29
C ASN A 356 9.18 -6.98 -1.09
N GLY A 357 8.24 -6.09 -1.34
CA GLY A 357 7.45 -6.04 -2.58
C GLY A 357 6.14 -6.83 -2.55
N LEU A 358 5.85 -7.58 -1.48
CA LEU A 358 4.54 -8.18 -1.24
C LEU A 358 3.88 -7.48 -0.04
N ILE A 359 2.61 -7.10 -0.19
CA ILE A 359 1.86 -6.42 0.85
C ILE A 359 1.24 -7.47 1.77
N GLY A 360 1.51 -7.36 3.08
CA GLY A 360 0.89 -8.16 4.13
C GLY A 360 1.83 -9.16 4.80
N HIS A 361 1.24 -9.98 5.67
CA HIS A 361 1.91 -11.06 6.37
C HIS A 361 1.53 -12.40 5.76
N HIS A 362 2.53 -13.21 5.46
CA HIS A 362 2.31 -14.55 4.93
C HIS A 362 2.56 -15.57 6.02
N PRO A 363 1.52 -16.22 6.57
CA PRO A 363 1.69 -17.26 7.57
C PRO A 363 2.16 -18.56 6.91
N ALA A 364 3.16 -19.21 7.51
CA ALA A 364 3.55 -20.58 7.23
C ALA A 364 3.60 -21.32 8.56
N GLY A 365 3.33 -22.63 8.57
CA GLY A 365 3.36 -23.38 9.81
C GLY A 365 3.68 -24.84 9.57
N THR A 366 4.42 -25.41 10.50
CA THR A 366 4.84 -26.81 10.47
C THR A 366 4.73 -27.39 11.88
N GLN A 367 4.62 -28.71 11.96
CA GLN A 367 4.53 -29.43 13.22
C GLN A 367 5.67 -30.43 13.28
N VAL A 368 6.34 -30.47 14.41
CA VAL A 368 7.46 -31.36 14.68
C VAL A 368 7.06 -32.24 15.85
N THR A 369 7.11 -33.56 15.66
CA THR A 369 6.61 -34.55 16.62
C THR A 369 7.72 -35.27 17.38
N ASN A 370 8.98 -35.11 16.97
CA ASN A 370 10.12 -35.79 17.60
C ASN A 370 11.41 -34.99 17.44
N ALA A 371 11.46 -33.78 18.00
CA ALA A 371 12.67 -32.96 17.98
C ALA A 371 13.62 -33.33 19.12
N PRO A 372 14.93 -33.52 18.89
CA PRO A 372 15.90 -33.59 19.97
C PRO A 372 16.01 -32.24 20.69
N CYS A 373 16.13 -32.25 22.02
CA CYS A 373 16.42 -31.02 22.77
C CYS A 373 17.85 -30.53 22.43
N PRO A 374 18.04 -29.21 22.16
CA PRO A 374 19.33 -28.66 21.71
C PRO A 374 20.43 -28.65 22.79
N PHE A 375 20.09 -28.90 24.05
CA PHE A 375 21.04 -29.04 25.16
C PHE A 375 20.64 -30.23 26.05
N GLU A 376 21.49 -30.55 27.01
CA GLU A 376 21.21 -31.58 28.01
C GLU A 376 21.39 -30.97 29.40
N LEU A 377 20.40 -31.19 30.26
CA LEU A 377 20.48 -30.78 31.66
C LEU A 377 21.48 -31.67 32.41
N ALA A 378 22.06 -31.12 33.49
CA ALA A 378 22.85 -31.90 34.43
C ALA A 378 21.99 -32.98 35.11
N LEU A 379 22.62 -34.08 35.55
CA LEU A 379 21.93 -35.18 36.27
C LEU A 379 21.14 -34.72 37.50
N ASN A 380 21.59 -33.64 38.14
CA ASN A 380 20.99 -33.09 39.36
C ASN A 380 20.18 -31.81 39.10
N ALA A 381 19.83 -31.52 37.83
CA ALA A 381 19.02 -30.35 37.52
C ALA A 381 17.58 -30.54 38.09
N PRO A 382 17.05 -29.53 38.83
CA PRO A 382 15.75 -29.62 39.49
C PRO A 382 14.55 -29.55 38.55
#